data_AF-A0A0Q6ZS16-F1
#
_entry.id   AF-A0A0Q6ZS16-F1
#
_cell.length_a   1.000
_cell.length_b   1.000
_cell.length_c   1.000
_cell.angle_alpha   90.00
_cell.angle_beta   90.00
_cell.angle_gamma   90.00
#
_symmetry.space_group_name_H-M   'P 1'
#
loop_
_entity.id
_entity.type
_entity.pdbx_description
1 polymer ?
#
loop_
_entity_poly.entity_id
_entity_poly.type
_entity_poly.pdbx_seq_one_letter_code
_entity_poly.pdbx_strand_id
1 'polypeptide(L)'
;MERNLGRANAAFKGISFSQTSHAIEAAIAGQGIVLTNRDFVSRDVTAGRLVQAMDGSLQGQANFYLVWPRYRKSSLLQNLAQWLLEEAAR
;
A
#
# COMPACT_ATOMS: atom_id res chain seq x y z
N MET A 1 1.51 30.82 -11.36
CA MET A 1 0.14 30.75 -10.79
C MET A 1 -0.14 29.29 -10.44
N GLU A 2 0.56 28.76 -9.44
CA GLU A 2 0.47 27.37 -9.03
C GLU A 2 -0.55 27.27 -7.89
N ARG A 3 -1.75 26.80 -8.21
CA ARG A 3 -2.83 26.61 -7.24
C ARG A 3 -2.57 25.34 -6.45
N ASN A 4 -2.11 25.54 -5.22
CA ASN A 4 -2.23 24.65 -4.08
C ASN A 4 -3.54 23.86 -4.10
N LEU A 5 -3.47 22.55 -4.35
CA LEU A 5 -4.53 21.60 -4.02
C LEU A 5 -4.19 20.91 -2.69
N GLY A 6 -3.97 21.71 -1.65
CA GLY A 6 -4.05 21.27 -0.27
C GLY A 6 -5.43 21.62 0.28
N ARG A 7 -6.43 20.76 0.09
CA ARG A 7 -7.74 20.81 0.78
C ARG A 7 -8.25 19.38 0.92
N ALA A 8 -8.69 18.88 2.08
CA ALA A 8 -9.03 19.51 3.34
C ALA A 8 -8.59 18.61 4.49
N ASN A 9 -7.87 19.17 5.47
CA ASN A 9 -7.65 18.52 6.75
C ASN A 9 -8.92 18.69 7.59
N ALA A 10 -9.92 17.86 7.33
CA ALA A 10 -10.86 17.52 8.41
C ALA A 10 -9.98 16.84 9.46
N ALA A 11 -9.75 17.52 10.59
CA ALA A 11 -8.88 16.99 11.64
C ALA A 11 -9.39 15.61 12.06
N PHE A 12 -8.73 14.56 11.56
CA PHE A 12 -9.04 13.19 11.92
C PHE A 12 -8.72 13.04 13.42
N LYS A 13 -9.76 13.01 14.25
CA LYS A 13 -9.66 12.77 15.70
C LYS A 13 -9.50 11.27 15.99
N GLY A 14 -8.53 10.63 15.36
CA GLY A 14 -8.24 9.21 15.53
C GLY A 14 -6.75 8.92 15.40
N ILE A 15 -6.35 7.71 15.75
CA ILE A 15 -4.95 7.26 15.61
C ILE A 15 -4.65 7.14 14.11
N SER A 16 -3.70 7.93 13.63
CA SER A 16 -3.17 7.80 12.27
C SER A 16 -1.79 7.16 12.31
N PHE A 17 -1.54 6.26 11.36
CA PHE A 17 -0.26 5.61 11.21
C PHE A 17 0.35 6.02 9.87
N SER A 18 1.62 6.43 9.89
CA SER A 18 2.36 6.81 8.67
C SER A 18 2.80 5.61 7.84
N GLN A 19 2.71 4.40 8.38
CA GLN A 19 3.03 3.15 7.71
C GLN A 19 1.83 2.20 7.80
N THR A 20 1.51 1.55 6.68
CA THR A 20 0.38 0.63 6.58
C THR A 20 0.50 -0.57 7.51
N SER A 21 1.72 -1.06 7.77
CA SER A 21 1.99 -2.17 8.69
C SER A 21 1.48 -1.90 10.10
N HIS A 22 1.78 -0.71 10.66
CA HIS A 22 1.32 -0.36 12.01
C HIS A 22 -0.21 -0.25 12.10
N ALA A 23 -0.86 0.27 11.05
CA ALA A 23 -2.33 0.31 11.01
C ALA A 23 -2.95 -1.09 10.96
N ILE A 24 -2.34 -2.02 10.23
CA ILE A 24 -2.77 -3.42 10.16
C ILE A 24 -2.64 -4.08 11.54
N GLU A 25 -1.51 -3.93 12.21
CA GLU A 25 -1.30 -4.50 13.56
C GLU A 25 -2.31 -3.95 14.58
N ALA A 26 -2.61 -2.65 14.54
CA ALA A 26 -3.63 -2.05 15.39
C ALA A 26 -5.04 -2.64 15.11
N ALA A 27 -5.38 -2.88 13.84
CA ALA A 27 -6.64 -3.53 13.48
C ALA A 27 -6.70 -4.99 13.93
N ILE A 28 -5.60 -5.75 13.79
CA ILE A 28 -5.47 -7.13 14.31
C ILE A 28 -5.66 -7.14 15.83
N ALA A 29 -5.13 -6.14 16.53
CA ALA A 29 -5.30 -5.97 17.98
C ALA A 29 -6.71 -5.47 18.39
N GLY A 30 -7.63 -5.29 17.44
CA GLY A 30 -9.01 -4.85 17.71
C GLY A 30 -9.16 -3.35 17.98
N GLN A 31 -8.16 -2.53 17.63
CA GLN A 31 -8.17 -1.08 17.88
C GLN A 31 -8.88 -0.26 16.80
N GLY A 32 -9.59 -0.92 15.88
CA GLY A 32 -10.40 -0.26 14.85
C GLY A 32 -10.45 -1.03 13.54
N ILE A 33 -10.80 -0.31 12.47
CA ILE A 33 -10.88 -0.81 11.09
C ILE A 33 -9.77 -0.16 10.27
N VAL A 34 -9.15 -0.92 9.37
CA VAL A 34 -8.12 -0.43 8.44
C VAL A 34 -8.55 -0.61 6.99
N LEU A 35 -8.34 0.43 6.17
CA LEU A 35 -8.40 0.34 4.71
C LEU A 35 -6.98 0.06 4.20
N THR A 36 -6.78 -1.09 3.53
CA THR A 36 -5.46 -1.53 3.07
C THR A 36 -5.58 -2.37 1.79
N ASN A 37 -4.45 -2.64 1.14
CA ASN A 37 -4.40 -3.60 0.04
C ASN A 37 -4.67 -5.02 0.60
N ARG A 38 -5.57 -5.74 -0.05
CA ARG A 38 -5.96 -7.12 0.29
C ARG A 38 -4.76 -8.07 0.34
N ASP A 39 -3.77 -7.86 -0.50
CA ASP A 39 -2.57 -8.70 -0.55
C ASP A 39 -1.77 -8.64 0.76
N PHE A 40 -1.76 -7.48 1.44
CA PHE A 40 -1.02 -7.31 2.69
C PHE A 40 -1.65 -8.04 3.88
N VAL A 41 -2.96 -8.30 3.83
CA VAL A 41 -3.72 -8.91 4.94
C VAL A 41 -4.32 -10.27 4.60
N SER A 42 -4.04 -10.80 3.40
CA SER A 42 -4.62 -12.06 2.93
C SER A 42 -4.42 -13.21 3.93
N ARG A 43 -3.21 -13.34 4.48
CA ARG A 43 -2.91 -14.35 5.52
C ARG A 43 -3.72 -14.15 6.80
N ASP A 44 -3.85 -12.92 7.27
CA ASP A 44 -4.60 -12.58 8.48
C ASP A 44 -6.10 -12.82 8.31
N VAL A 45 -6.64 -12.57 7.12
CA VAL A 45 -8.02 -12.88 6.76
C VAL A 45 -8.23 -14.38 6.70
N THR A 46 -7.35 -15.13 6.04
CA THR A 46 -7.44 -16.60 6.02
C THR A 46 -7.32 -17.22 7.41
N ALA A 47 -6.47 -16.65 8.28
CA ALA A 47 -6.31 -17.09 9.66
C ALA A 47 -7.44 -16.63 10.60
N GLY A 48 -8.42 -15.85 10.11
CA GLY A 48 -9.53 -15.32 10.92
C GLY A 48 -9.12 -14.24 11.93
N ARG A 49 -7.89 -13.70 11.84
CA ARG A 49 -7.43 -12.57 12.67
C ARG A 49 -8.04 -11.25 12.21
N LEU A 50 -8.34 -11.15 10.92
CA LEU A 50 -9.07 -10.04 10.32
C LEU A 50 -10.29 -10.58 9.57
N VAL A 51 -11.31 -9.74 9.49
CA VAL A 51 -12.51 -9.99 8.67
C VAL A 51 -12.79 -8.76 7.81
N GLN A 52 -13.45 -8.97 6.67
CA GLN A 52 -13.89 -7.86 5.85
C GLN A 52 -15.07 -7.16 6.56
N ALA A 53 -14.84 -5.92 7.00
CA ALA A 53 -15.83 -5.17 7.77
C ALA A 53 -16.97 -4.59 6.92
N MET A 54 -16.73 -4.35 5.63
CA MET A 54 -17.69 -3.73 4.71
C MET A 54 -17.61 -4.39 3.33
N ASP A 55 -18.75 -4.51 2.66
CA ASP A 55 -18.80 -4.99 1.27
C ASP A 55 -18.24 -3.94 0.31
N GLY A 56 -17.48 -4.41 -0.69
CA GLY A 56 -16.87 -3.59 -1.72
C GLY A 56 -15.35 -3.42 -1.59
N SER A 57 -14.71 -3.15 -2.72
CA SER A 57 -13.26 -2.85 -2.80
C SER A 57 -13.04 -1.56 -3.55
N LEU A 58 -12.15 -0.71 -3.06
CA LEU A 58 -11.70 0.45 -3.83
C LEU A 58 -10.64 -0.02 -4.82
N GLN A 59 -10.87 0.22 -6.11
CA GLN A 59 -9.82 0.10 -7.12
C GLN A 59 -8.90 1.31 -6.99
N GLY A 60 -7.88 1.19 -6.14
CA GLY A 60 -6.82 2.19 -6.04
C GLY A 60 -5.95 2.15 -7.30
N GLN A 61 -5.49 3.31 -7.78
CA GLN A 61 -4.42 3.41 -8.79
C GLN A 61 -3.05 3.13 -8.15
N ALA A 62 -2.95 2.13 -7.28
CA ALA A 62 -1.73 1.80 -6.55
C ALA A 62 -0.77 1.04 -7.47
N ASN A 63 -0.18 1.77 -8.42
CA ASN A 63 0.86 1.26 -9.29
C ASN A 63 2.20 1.31 -8.54
N PHE A 64 2.90 0.18 -8.48
CA PHE A 64 4.29 0.14 -8.04
C PHE A 64 5.18 0.53 -9.22
N TYR A 65 6.10 1.48 -8.99
CA TYR A 65 7.01 1.96 -10.02
C TYR A 65 8.46 1.62 -9.65
N LEU A 66 9.18 1.04 -10.59
CA LEU A 66 10.63 0.93 -10.50
C LEU A 66 11.25 2.25 -10.97
N VAL A 67 12.03 2.92 -10.11
CA VAL A 67 12.61 4.23 -10.40
C VAL A 67 14.13 4.21 -10.24
N TRP A 68 14.85 4.83 -11.18
CA TRP A 68 16.30 4.95 -11.12
C TRP A 68 16.78 6.24 -11.83
N PRO A 69 17.97 6.77 -11.47
CA PRO A 69 18.52 7.96 -12.12
C PRO A 69 18.76 7.73 -13.62
N ARG A 70 18.36 8.70 -14.46
CA ARG A 70 18.40 8.59 -15.93
C ARG A 70 19.80 8.29 -16.49
N TYR A 71 20.84 8.79 -15.84
CA TYR A 71 22.24 8.62 -16.24
C TYR A 71 22.82 7.26 -15.84
N ARG A 72 22.18 6.51 -14.94
CA ARG A 72 22.70 5.24 -14.43
C ARG A 72 22.05 4.08 -15.18
N LYS A 73 22.60 3.76 -16.36
CA LYS A 73 22.23 2.57 -17.14
C LYS A 73 23.33 1.53 -17.02
N SER A 74 22.97 0.33 -16.57
CA SER A 74 23.86 -0.83 -16.48
C SER A 74 23.09 -2.08 -16.89
N SER A 75 23.77 -3.05 -17.50
CA SER A 75 23.20 -4.35 -17.82
C SER A 75 22.68 -5.07 -16.57
N LEU A 76 23.36 -4.91 -15.42
CA LEU A 76 22.90 -5.45 -14.14
C LEU A 76 21.53 -4.88 -13.72
N LEU A 77 21.33 -3.56 -13.89
CA LEU A 77 20.06 -2.92 -13.55
C LEU A 77 18.92 -3.42 -14.45
N GLN A 78 19.21 -3.62 -15.75
CA GLN A 78 18.23 -4.15 -16.70
C GLN A 78 17.86 -5.59 -16.35
N ASN A 79 18.85 -6.43 -16.04
CA ASN A 79 18.62 -7.81 -15.62
C ASN A 79 17.78 -7.89 -14.33
N LEU A 80 18.08 -7.04 -13.34
CA LEU A 80 17.30 -6.96 -12.11
C LEU A 80 15.88 -6.48 -12.36
N ALA A 81 15.69 -5.44 -13.17
CA ALA A 81 14.38 -4.91 -13.51
C ALA A 81 13.53 -5.97 -14.23
N GLN A 82 14.14 -6.70 -15.17
CA GLN A 82 13.49 -7.78 -15.90
C GLN A 82 13.07 -8.90 -14.95
N TRP A 83 13.97 -9.36 -14.08
CA TRP A 83 13.66 -10.37 -13.09
C TRP A 83 12.53 -9.94 -12.13
N LEU A 84 12.53 -8.69 -11.66
CA LEU A 84 11.46 -8.16 -10.81
C LEU A 84 10.10 -8.16 -11.51
N LEU A 85 10.06 -7.82 -12.80
CA LEU A 85 8.83 -7.84 -13.59
C LEU A 85 8.32 -9.26 -13.82
N GLU A 86 9.22 -10.23 -14.03
CA GLU A 86 8.87 -11.65 -14.15
C GLU A 86 8.31 -12.20 -12.83
N GLU A 87 8.92 -11.87 -11.70
CA GLU A 87 8.42 -12.30 -10.38
C GLU A 87 7.10 -11.64 -10.01
N ALA A 88 6.88 -10.38 -10.39
CA ALA A 88 5.60 -9.70 -10.14
C ALA A 88 4.44 -10.25 -10.99
N ALA A 89 4.74 -10.96 -12.08
CA ALA A 89 3.75 -11.60 -12.93
C ALA A 89 3.40 -13.04 -12.52
N ARG A 90 4.11 -13.59 -11.52
CA ARG A 90 3.84 -14.91 -10.94
C ARG A 90 2.78 -14.84 -9.85
#